data_AF-A0A956D4N3-F1
#
_entry.id   AF-A0A956D4N3-F1
#
_cell.length_a   1.000
_cell.length_b   1.000
_cell.length_c   1.000
_cell.angle_alpha   90.00
_cell.angle_beta   90.00
_cell.angle_gamma   90.00
#
_symmetry.space_group_name_H-M   'P 1'
#
loop_
_entity.id
_entity.type
_entity.pdbx_description
1 polymer ?
#
loop_
_entity_poly.entity_id
_entity_poly.type
_entity_poly.pdbx_seq_one_letter_code
_entity_poly.pdbx_strand_id
1 'polypeptide(L)'
;PALGNHEGGSSDSGTQSGPYYEGYVLPTDGRAGGVPSGTEAYYAFDYANVHFIVLDSHDSPRTPTGAMVQWLEMDLAATAAEWVVAYFHHPPYTDGTHQDDESRQEDMRRMVLPVLEAAGVDLVLAGHSHIYERSYLLRGGYYAGLPGAGATAAIVDMGDGRPDGDGPYRSDDGTLYVVAGHGGTGVGGSGAHPLMAFSEIANGSCLVDVDGGLLTLRNVRADGAITDEVVLVKSDGIYVTQPSGGRYLAGSDVDVVWTSVGAGSGEVSIEYSLDGGGSWTTIVDRTADDGHHVWTSPRRETTEGLVRVTDLGDATRQGISARPFALSAEADEVFVPAGSVWEYHDAAEAPPADWATTTGGWASGPAQLGYGDGDEATVLLDEDPNVPTCYFRRTVTVTGDATSLRARVLYDDGFALFVDGAMVGGVNVDDGLDHDVFASATSTDNEVVTIDLDPSVLGAGEHVIAVLVKQTSGSSSDLSFDLTLEGRVRTTIDPPGTDAGVPPGTDGGTPPESDGGATGLDGGAGVDGGAPDGGGDGCSCRAAPSPGGAPWLLLLGLLVGLRTRRASRRRPSAPRP
;
A
#
# COMPACT_ATOMS: atom_id res chain seq x y z
N PRO A 1 19.29 -10.39 -8.05
CA PRO A 1 20.19 -9.23 -8.24
C PRO A 1 20.58 -9.08 -9.73
N ALA A 2 20.87 -7.85 -10.18
CA ALA A 2 21.45 -7.58 -11.50
C ALA A 2 22.84 -6.95 -11.33
N LEU A 3 23.78 -7.29 -12.21
CA LEU A 3 25.15 -6.77 -12.14
C LEU A 3 25.20 -5.31 -12.60
N GLY A 4 25.73 -4.43 -11.75
CA GLY A 4 25.96 -3.02 -12.06
C GLY A 4 27.42 -2.71 -12.38
N ASN A 5 27.70 -1.44 -12.69
CA ASN A 5 29.07 -1.00 -13.00
C ASN A 5 30.02 -1.03 -11.80
N HIS A 6 29.49 -0.94 -10.56
CA HIS A 6 30.29 -1.10 -9.35
C HIS A 6 30.77 -2.55 -9.17
N GLU A 7 29.88 -3.50 -9.44
CA GLU A 7 30.20 -4.93 -9.41
C GLU A 7 31.13 -5.30 -10.57
N GLY A 8 30.83 -4.85 -11.79
CA GLY A 8 31.66 -5.10 -12.98
C GLY A 8 33.05 -4.47 -12.95
N GLY A 9 33.28 -3.48 -12.08
CA GLY A 9 34.63 -2.98 -11.81
C GLY A 9 35.51 -3.94 -11.00
N SER A 10 34.92 -4.96 -10.37
CA SER A 10 35.60 -5.91 -9.49
C SER A 10 35.28 -7.39 -9.76
N SER A 11 34.35 -7.67 -10.67
CA SER A 11 33.89 -9.00 -11.08
C SER A 11 33.90 -9.09 -12.61
N ASP A 12 33.94 -10.32 -13.15
CA ASP A 12 33.96 -10.57 -14.59
C ASP A 12 32.86 -11.56 -14.97
N SER A 13 31.95 -11.14 -15.84
CA SER A 13 30.79 -11.95 -16.25
C SER A 13 31.14 -13.11 -17.18
N GLY A 14 32.25 -13.02 -17.92
CA GLY A 14 32.71 -14.06 -18.83
C GLY A 14 33.34 -15.24 -18.10
N THR A 15 34.12 -14.98 -17.04
CA THR A 15 34.71 -16.01 -16.18
C THR A 15 33.85 -16.35 -14.97
N GLN A 16 32.79 -15.57 -14.70
CA GLN A 16 31.93 -15.67 -13.51
C GLN A 16 32.75 -15.68 -12.21
N SER A 17 33.63 -14.69 -12.07
CA SER A 17 34.55 -14.58 -10.94
C SER A 17 34.53 -13.19 -10.32
N GLY A 18 34.91 -13.10 -9.05
CA GLY A 18 34.93 -11.86 -8.29
C GLY A 18 33.76 -11.76 -7.31
N PRO A 19 33.71 -10.68 -6.49
CA PRO A 19 32.83 -10.60 -5.34
C PRO A 19 31.33 -10.79 -5.64
N TYR A 20 30.85 -10.35 -6.81
CA TYR A 20 29.46 -10.57 -7.19
C TYR A 20 29.13 -12.06 -7.34
N TYR A 21 29.96 -12.80 -8.08
CA TYR A 21 29.77 -14.24 -8.33
C TYR A 21 30.13 -15.12 -7.13
N GLU A 22 30.89 -14.59 -6.17
CA GLU A 22 31.14 -15.27 -4.89
C GLU A 22 30.01 -15.03 -3.87
N GLY A 23 29.34 -13.88 -3.95
CA GLY A 23 28.31 -13.46 -3.00
C GLY A 23 26.89 -13.96 -3.31
N TYR A 24 26.61 -14.32 -4.56
CA TYR A 24 25.28 -14.74 -5.00
C TYR A 24 25.29 -16.14 -5.62
N VAL A 25 24.14 -16.84 -5.52
CA VAL A 25 23.87 -18.09 -6.23
C VAL A 25 22.59 -17.90 -7.04
N LEU A 26 22.71 -17.91 -8.36
CA LEU A 26 21.64 -17.53 -9.29
C LEU A 26 21.19 -18.73 -10.16
N PRO A 27 19.93 -18.77 -10.65
CA PRO A 27 19.34 -19.97 -11.27
C PRO A 27 19.81 -20.20 -12.72
N THR A 28 21.07 -20.60 -12.89
CA THR A 28 21.70 -20.82 -14.21
C THR A 28 21.04 -21.94 -15.04
N ASP A 29 20.39 -22.90 -14.37
CA ASP A 29 19.75 -24.08 -14.94
C ASP A 29 18.23 -23.90 -15.17
N GLY A 30 17.70 -22.67 -15.01
CA GLY A 30 16.28 -22.37 -15.18
C GLY A 30 15.37 -23.00 -14.12
N ARG A 31 15.94 -23.51 -13.01
CA ARG A 31 15.17 -24.21 -11.96
C ARG A 31 14.12 -23.35 -11.25
N ALA A 32 14.23 -22.04 -11.37
CA ALA A 32 13.33 -21.07 -10.75
C ALA A 32 12.27 -20.55 -11.74
N GLY A 33 12.19 -21.09 -12.95
CA GLY A 33 11.41 -20.53 -14.06
C GLY A 33 12.33 -20.06 -15.18
N GLY A 34 11.79 -19.94 -16.40
CA GLY A 34 12.53 -19.56 -17.60
C GLY A 34 13.42 -20.64 -18.21
N VAL A 35 14.08 -20.28 -19.32
CA VAL A 35 15.00 -21.12 -20.07
C VAL A 35 16.40 -21.08 -19.44
N PRO A 36 17.12 -22.22 -19.32
CA PRO A 36 18.48 -22.24 -18.78
C PRO A 36 19.42 -21.32 -19.58
N SER A 37 20.00 -20.31 -18.92
CA SER A 37 21.01 -19.43 -19.51
C SER A 37 22.41 -20.02 -19.44
N GLY A 38 22.66 -20.94 -18.50
CA GLY A 38 23.97 -21.52 -18.22
C GLY A 38 24.95 -20.55 -17.53
N THR A 39 24.47 -19.39 -17.06
CA THR A 39 25.30 -18.34 -16.44
C THR A 39 24.53 -17.59 -15.36
N GLU A 40 25.24 -17.04 -14.37
CA GLU A 40 24.72 -16.18 -13.32
C GLU A 40 24.67 -14.70 -13.74
N ALA A 41 25.23 -14.35 -14.90
CA ALA A 41 25.23 -12.97 -15.43
C ALA A 41 23.82 -12.51 -15.85
N TYR A 42 23.05 -13.38 -16.48
CA TYR A 42 21.67 -13.15 -16.92
C TYR A 42 20.88 -14.44 -16.79
N TYR A 43 19.64 -14.32 -16.33
CA TYR A 43 18.77 -15.45 -15.99
C TYR A 43 17.32 -14.98 -15.88
N ALA A 44 16.40 -15.92 -15.73
CA ALA A 44 14.99 -15.63 -15.47
C ALA A 44 14.49 -16.46 -14.28
N PHE A 45 13.34 -16.07 -13.74
CA PHE A 45 12.61 -16.83 -12.74
C PHE A 45 11.13 -16.44 -12.75
N ASP A 46 10.29 -17.34 -12.26
CA ASP A 46 8.86 -17.12 -12.09
C ASP A 46 8.54 -16.93 -10.61
N TYR A 47 7.69 -15.96 -10.32
CA TYR A 47 7.12 -15.79 -8.98
C TYR A 47 5.64 -15.42 -9.12
N ALA A 48 4.77 -16.26 -8.55
CA ALA A 48 3.32 -16.21 -8.77
C ALA A 48 2.97 -16.20 -10.27
N ASN A 49 2.22 -15.21 -10.76
CA ASN A 49 1.83 -15.05 -12.16
C ASN A 49 2.79 -14.16 -12.98
N VAL A 50 3.98 -13.86 -12.44
CA VAL A 50 4.97 -12.97 -13.05
C VAL A 50 6.22 -13.74 -13.48
N HIS A 51 6.68 -13.47 -14.70
CA HIS A 51 7.97 -13.92 -15.23
C HIS A 51 8.98 -12.77 -15.18
N PHE A 52 10.05 -12.95 -14.42
CA PHE A 52 11.12 -11.98 -14.24
C PHE A 52 12.33 -12.32 -15.08
N ILE A 53 12.84 -11.34 -15.81
CA ILE A 53 14.02 -11.44 -16.67
C ILE A 53 15.11 -10.51 -16.14
N VAL A 54 16.30 -11.06 -15.92
CA VAL A 54 17.45 -10.33 -15.38
C VAL A 54 18.55 -10.29 -16.44
N LEU A 55 18.93 -9.08 -16.87
CA LEU A 55 19.94 -8.90 -17.92
C LEU A 55 21.21 -8.26 -17.37
N ASP A 56 22.35 -8.69 -17.90
CA ASP A 56 23.64 -8.04 -17.70
C ASP A 56 23.82 -6.93 -18.74
N SER A 57 23.59 -5.69 -18.29
CA SER A 57 23.78 -4.49 -19.11
C SER A 57 25.21 -3.97 -19.08
N HIS A 58 26.13 -4.57 -18.32
CA HIS A 58 27.50 -4.08 -18.15
C HIS A 58 28.51 -4.78 -19.07
N ASP A 59 28.69 -6.09 -18.92
CA ASP A 59 29.76 -6.86 -19.58
C ASP A 59 29.26 -7.62 -20.81
N SER A 60 28.10 -8.28 -20.68
CA SER A 60 27.57 -9.16 -21.70
C SER A 60 27.29 -8.43 -23.01
N PRO A 61 27.61 -9.01 -24.17
CA PRO A 61 27.29 -8.41 -25.46
C PRO A 61 25.77 -8.22 -25.64
N ARG A 62 25.38 -6.96 -25.84
CA ARG A 62 23.99 -6.54 -26.08
C ARG A 62 23.57 -6.65 -27.55
N THR A 63 24.43 -7.16 -28.42
CA THR A 63 24.14 -7.29 -29.85
C THR A 63 23.11 -8.40 -30.10
N PRO A 64 22.30 -8.33 -31.17
CA PRO A 64 21.32 -9.39 -31.47
C PRO A 64 21.92 -10.79 -31.66
N THR A 65 23.21 -10.87 -32.02
CA THR A 65 23.93 -12.14 -32.15
C THR A 65 24.68 -12.53 -30.87
N GLY A 66 24.63 -11.73 -29.81
CA GLY A 66 25.22 -12.04 -28.51
C GLY A 66 24.45 -13.16 -27.81
N ALA A 67 25.14 -13.94 -26.97
CA ALA A 67 24.53 -15.07 -26.26
C ALA A 67 23.36 -14.63 -25.36
N MET A 68 23.47 -13.49 -24.68
CA MET A 68 22.41 -12.95 -23.82
C MET A 68 21.13 -12.64 -24.61
N VAL A 69 21.24 -11.94 -25.76
CA VAL A 69 20.05 -11.55 -26.54
C VAL A 69 19.40 -12.76 -27.21
N GLN A 70 20.19 -13.72 -27.72
CA GLN A 70 19.65 -14.97 -28.25
C GLN A 70 18.95 -15.80 -27.17
N TRP A 71 19.51 -15.85 -25.96
CA TRP A 71 18.87 -16.50 -24.82
C TRP A 71 17.55 -15.80 -24.45
N LEU A 72 17.55 -14.46 -24.38
CA LEU A 72 16.36 -13.66 -24.09
C LEU A 72 15.23 -13.93 -25.09
N GLU A 73 15.52 -14.01 -26.39
CA GLU A 73 14.53 -14.37 -27.41
C GLU A 73 13.93 -15.76 -27.18
N MET A 74 14.74 -16.74 -26.76
CA MET A 74 14.26 -18.10 -26.45
C MET A 74 13.40 -18.13 -25.19
N ASP A 75 13.80 -17.39 -24.16
CA ASP A 75 13.11 -17.31 -22.87
C ASP A 75 11.73 -16.65 -23.02
N LEU A 76 11.68 -15.49 -23.67
CA LEU A 76 10.43 -14.78 -23.98
C LEU A 76 9.50 -15.61 -24.88
N ALA A 77 10.03 -16.43 -25.78
CA ALA A 77 9.21 -17.33 -26.59
C ALA A 77 8.65 -18.53 -25.80
N ALA A 78 9.27 -18.87 -24.66
CA ALA A 78 8.89 -20.01 -23.83
C ALA A 78 7.91 -19.64 -22.71
N THR A 79 7.93 -18.39 -22.24
CA THR A 79 7.06 -17.96 -21.14
C THR A 79 5.59 -17.83 -21.55
N ALA A 80 4.70 -18.17 -20.63
CA ALA A 80 3.26 -17.97 -20.73
C ALA A 80 2.69 -17.22 -19.53
N ALA A 81 3.56 -16.60 -18.72
CA ALA A 81 3.16 -15.81 -17.57
C ALA A 81 2.22 -14.67 -17.98
N GLU A 82 1.38 -14.25 -17.04
CA GLU A 82 0.46 -13.15 -17.27
C GLU A 82 1.23 -11.84 -17.39
N TRP A 83 2.13 -11.60 -16.43
CA TRP A 83 3.01 -10.44 -16.39
C TRP A 83 4.44 -10.82 -16.74
N VAL A 84 5.11 -9.97 -17.52
CA VAL A 84 6.54 -10.10 -17.81
C VAL A 84 7.25 -8.82 -17.40
N VAL A 85 8.21 -8.95 -16.49
CA VAL A 85 9.01 -7.84 -15.95
C VAL A 85 10.48 -8.10 -16.27
N ALA A 86 11.15 -7.13 -16.88
CA ALA A 86 12.60 -7.19 -17.10
C ALA A 86 13.32 -6.18 -16.22
N TYR A 87 14.50 -6.52 -15.70
CA TYR A 87 15.32 -5.55 -14.98
C TYR A 87 16.83 -5.72 -15.21
N PHE A 88 17.54 -4.59 -15.23
CA PHE A 88 18.98 -4.50 -15.50
C PHE A 88 19.53 -3.14 -15.06
N HIS A 89 20.86 -3.01 -14.91
CA HIS A 89 21.45 -1.80 -14.31
C HIS A 89 21.33 -0.50 -15.14
N HIS A 90 21.75 -0.48 -16.41
CA HIS A 90 21.88 0.77 -17.19
C HIS A 90 20.55 1.14 -17.88
N PRO A 91 19.91 2.27 -17.54
CA PRO A 91 18.58 2.63 -18.01
C PRO A 91 18.60 3.09 -19.47
N PRO A 92 17.66 2.64 -20.33
CA PRO A 92 17.60 3.07 -21.73
C PRO A 92 17.12 4.51 -21.92
N TYR A 93 16.39 5.04 -20.93
CA TYR A 93 15.83 6.39 -20.88
C TYR A 93 16.10 6.96 -19.49
N THR A 94 16.77 8.10 -19.41
CA THR A 94 17.04 8.83 -18.17
C THR A 94 17.59 10.23 -18.47
N ASP A 95 17.30 11.21 -17.62
CA ASP A 95 17.99 12.51 -17.57
C ASP A 95 18.35 12.85 -16.10
N GLY A 96 18.78 11.83 -15.36
CA GLY A 96 19.24 11.91 -13.98
C GLY A 96 20.72 12.27 -13.86
N THR A 97 21.46 11.54 -13.02
CA THR A 97 22.92 11.70 -12.93
C THR A 97 23.67 11.14 -14.13
N HIS A 98 22.98 10.33 -14.94
CA HIS A 98 23.44 9.77 -16.20
C HIS A 98 22.47 10.13 -17.31
N GLN A 99 22.96 10.09 -18.55
CA GLN A 99 22.18 10.42 -19.76
C GLN A 99 21.91 9.18 -20.61
N ASP A 100 20.84 9.24 -21.41
CA ASP A 100 20.37 8.15 -22.29
C ASP A 100 21.20 7.97 -23.59
N ASP A 101 22.23 8.80 -23.78
CA ASP A 101 23.17 8.79 -24.90
C ASP A 101 24.52 8.13 -24.57
N GLU A 102 24.69 7.66 -23.33
CA GLU A 102 25.84 6.85 -22.95
C GLU A 102 25.80 5.47 -23.61
N SER A 103 26.97 4.96 -24.00
CA SER A 103 27.07 3.78 -24.90
C SER A 103 26.31 2.53 -24.43
N ARG A 104 26.24 2.24 -23.12
CA ARG A 104 25.55 1.05 -22.61
C ARG A 104 24.03 1.26 -22.61
N GLN A 105 23.58 2.44 -22.22
CA GLN A 105 22.18 2.88 -22.24
C GLN A 105 21.66 2.88 -23.69
N GLU A 106 22.45 3.42 -24.63
CA GLU A 106 22.16 3.43 -26.07
C GLU A 106 22.09 2.00 -26.64
N ASP A 107 23.04 1.12 -26.28
CA ASP A 107 23.03 -0.29 -26.69
C ASP A 107 21.78 -1.02 -26.18
N MET A 108 21.44 -0.87 -24.90
CA MET A 108 20.22 -1.45 -24.33
C MET A 108 18.97 -0.93 -25.06
N ARG A 109 18.91 0.37 -25.31
CA ARG A 109 17.81 1.02 -26.03
C ARG A 109 17.65 0.49 -27.47
N ARG A 110 18.75 0.37 -28.21
CA ARG A 110 18.71 0.07 -29.65
C ARG A 110 18.68 -1.41 -29.98
N MET A 111 19.21 -2.25 -29.11
CA MET A 111 19.42 -3.67 -29.42
C MET A 111 18.56 -4.59 -28.54
N VAL A 112 18.24 -4.19 -27.31
CA VAL A 112 17.51 -5.05 -26.36
C VAL A 112 16.03 -4.70 -26.27
N LEU A 113 15.69 -3.41 -26.18
CA LEU A 113 14.28 -2.99 -26.10
C LEU A 113 13.39 -3.48 -27.26
N PRO A 114 13.86 -3.52 -28.53
CA PRO A 114 13.06 -4.11 -29.60
C PRO A 114 12.65 -5.57 -29.34
N VAL A 115 13.48 -6.33 -28.63
CA VAL A 115 13.18 -7.73 -28.28
C VAL A 115 12.15 -7.78 -27.15
N LEU A 116 12.34 -6.97 -26.10
CA LEU A 116 11.44 -6.90 -24.95
C LEU A 116 10.04 -6.43 -25.35
N GLU A 117 9.93 -5.30 -26.04
CA GLU A 117 8.63 -4.76 -26.44
C GLU A 117 7.92 -5.64 -27.48
N ALA A 118 8.66 -6.27 -28.40
CA ALA A 118 8.06 -7.19 -29.37
C ALA A 118 7.46 -8.45 -28.73
N ALA A 119 7.97 -8.84 -27.56
CA ALA A 119 7.43 -9.93 -26.76
C ALA A 119 6.29 -9.49 -25.81
N GLY A 120 6.02 -8.19 -25.70
CA GLY A 120 5.00 -7.64 -24.81
C GLY A 120 5.43 -7.62 -23.34
N VAL A 121 6.71 -7.31 -23.06
CA VAL A 121 7.16 -7.03 -21.69
C VAL A 121 6.39 -5.82 -21.15
N ASP A 122 5.85 -5.93 -19.95
CA ASP A 122 4.95 -4.94 -19.37
C ASP A 122 5.71 -3.82 -18.66
N LEU A 123 6.74 -4.20 -17.89
CA LEU A 123 7.52 -3.31 -17.04
C LEU A 123 9.02 -3.58 -17.21
N VAL A 124 9.79 -2.51 -17.36
CA VAL A 124 11.25 -2.52 -17.37
C VAL A 124 11.77 -1.66 -16.23
N LEU A 125 12.54 -2.26 -15.32
CA LEU A 125 13.18 -1.57 -14.20
C LEU A 125 14.68 -1.42 -14.46
N ALA A 126 15.22 -0.24 -14.19
CA ALA A 126 16.66 -0.01 -14.22
C ALA A 126 17.15 0.84 -13.05
N GLY A 127 18.47 0.93 -12.89
CA GLY A 127 19.12 1.72 -11.85
C GLY A 127 20.10 2.73 -12.45
N HIS A 128 21.34 2.70 -11.97
CA HIS A 128 22.51 3.47 -12.43
C HIS A 128 22.40 5.01 -12.32
N SER A 129 21.38 5.62 -12.92
CA SER A 129 21.09 7.03 -12.75
C SER A 129 20.46 7.23 -11.38
N HIS A 130 21.08 8.05 -10.53
CA HIS A 130 20.65 8.22 -9.13
C HIS A 130 19.46 9.17 -9.04
N ILE A 131 18.31 8.69 -9.49
CA ILE A 131 17.04 9.42 -9.53
C ILE A 131 15.89 8.39 -9.56
N TYR A 132 14.68 8.82 -9.18
CA TYR A 132 13.46 8.14 -9.58
C TYR A 132 12.91 8.78 -10.86
N GLU A 133 12.71 7.99 -11.92
CA GLU A 133 12.02 8.44 -13.13
C GLU A 133 11.04 7.38 -13.59
N ARG A 134 9.83 7.79 -13.95
CA ARG A 134 8.79 6.94 -14.54
C ARG A 134 8.37 7.49 -15.88
N SER A 135 8.41 6.64 -16.89
CA SER A 135 7.95 6.98 -18.23
C SER A 135 6.43 7.09 -18.37
N TYR A 136 6.00 7.79 -19.41
CA TYR A 136 4.72 7.52 -20.06
C TYR A 136 4.68 6.07 -20.59
N LEU A 137 3.53 5.57 -21.05
CA LEU A 137 3.52 4.26 -21.70
C LEU A 137 4.20 4.34 -23.07
N LEU A 138 5.25 3.55 -23.30
CA LEU A 138 6.10 3.68 -24.50
C LEU A 138 6.01 2.47 -25.44
N ARG A 139 6.20 2.73 -26.74
CA ARG A 139 6.47 1.71 -27.76
C ARG A 139 7.31 2.28 -28.91
N GLY A 140 8.37 1.58 -29.31
CA GLY A 140 9.12 1.87 -30.53
C GLY A 140 10.11 3.05 -30.44
N GLY A 141 10.45 3.50 -29.24
CA GLY A 141 11.33 4.66 -28.99
C GLY A 141 12.84 4.42 -29.15
N TYR A 142 13.27 3.42 -29.91
CA TYR A 142 14.66 2.92 -29.89
C TYR A 142 15.65 3.80 -30.65
N TYR A 143 15.22 4.37 -31.78
CA TYR A 143 16.09 5.07 -32.74
C TYR A 143 15.80 6.56 -32.86
N ALA A 144 14.88 7.09 -32.05
CA ALA A 144 14.67 8.52 -31.96
C ALA A 144 15.95 9.15 -31.36
N GLY A 145 16.63 9.97 -32.16
CA GLY A 145 17.71 10.82 -31.66
C GLY A 145 17.07 11.97 -30.88
N LEU A 146 17.30 12.03 -29.58
CA LEU A 146 16.71 13.05 -28.70
C LEU A 146 17.83 13.84 -28.04
N PRO A 147 17.63 15.18 -27.87
CA PRO A 147 16.36 15.82 -27.47
C PRO A 147 15.56 16.50 -28.58
N GLY A 148 14.21 16.36 -28.57
CA GLY A 148 13.27 17.11 -29.42
C GLY A 148 11.92 16.41 -29.69
N ALA A 149 11.04 17.06 -30.48
CA ALA A 149 9.66 16.64 -30.81
C ALA A 149 9.52 15.25 -31.50
N GLY A 150 10.63 14.58 -31.81
CA GLY A 150 10.63 13.17 -32.24
C GLY A 150 10.54 12.17 -31.09
N ALA A 151 10.68 12.62 -29.83
CA ALA A 151 10.68 11.76 -28.64
C ALA A 151 9.31 11.14 -28.41
N THR A 152 8.32 12.03 -28.40
CA THR A 152 6.95 11.74 -28.03
C THR A 152 6.27 10.81 -29.02
N ALA A 153 6.86 10.56 -30.19
CA ALA A 153 6.38 9.54 -31.12
C ALA A 153 6.44 8.11 -30.54
N ALA A 154 7.26 7.90 -29.51
CA ALA A 154 7.31 6.64 -28.77
C ALA A 154 6.20 6.52 -27.71
N ILE A 155 5.56 7.63 -27.33
CA ILE A 155 4.54 7.62 -26.29
C ILE A 155 3.23 7.14 -26.94
N VAL A 156 2.75 5.99 -26.49
CA VAL A 156 1.46 5.41 -26.93
C VAL A 156 0.31 5.84 -26.04
N ASP A 157 0.61 6.20 -24.80
CA ASP A 157 -0.33 6.80 -23.85
C ASP A 157 0.37 7.93 -23.09
N MET A 158 -0.15 9.15 -23.26
CA MET A 158 0.35 10.38 -22.62
C MET A 158 -0.25 10.60 -21.23
N GLY A 159 -1.06 9.66 -20.73
CA GLY A 159 -1.64 9.77 -19.41
C GLY A 159 -0.61 9.70 -18.28
N ASP A 160 -1.01 9.91 -17.04
CA ASP A 160 -0.17 9.66 -15.87
C ASP A 160 -0.24 8.20 -15.40
N GLY A 161 -1.27 7.45 -15.82
CA GLY A 161 -1.45 6.04 -15.45
C GLY A 161 -1.97 5.87 -14.02
N ARG A 162 -2.44 6.94 -13.36
CA ARG A 162 -2.91 6.93 -11.98
C ARG A 162 -4.40 6.58 -11.92
N PRO A 163 -4.84 5.77 -10.94
CA PRO A 163 -6.26 5.47 -10.74
C PRO A 163 -7.12 6.71 -10.49
N ASP A 164 -6.60 7.70 -9.77
CA ASP A 164 -7.24 8.98 -9.45
C ASP A 164 -6.93 10.10 -10.46
N GLY A 165 -6.10 9.79 -11.47
CA GLY A 165 -5.73 10.67 -12.58
C GLY A 165 -6.53 10.35 -13.84
N ASP A 166 -5.84 9.99 -14.93
CA ASP A 166 -6.48 9.59 -16.19
C ASP A 166 -6.77 8.10 -16.33
N GLY A 167 -6.52 7.33 -15.28
CA GLY A 167 -6.77 5.91 -15.21
C GLY A 167 -5.53 5.08 -15.57
N PRO A 168 -5.62 3.76 -15.44
CA PRO A 168 -4.49 2.86 -15.61
C PRO A 168 -4.11 2.68 -17.09
N TYR A 169 -2.83 2.41 -17.32
CA TYR A 169 -2.33 2.02 -18.63
C TYR A 169 -2.79 0.63 -19.04
N ARG A 170 -3.00 0.42 -20.35
CA ARG A 170 -3.17 -0.93 -20.91
C ARG A 170 -1.82 -1.53 -21.26
N SER A 171 -1.45 -2.62 -20.61
CA SER A 171 -0.12 -3.22 -20.81
C SER A 171 0.08 -3.82 -22.21
N ASP A 172 -1.01 -4.11 -22.94
CA ASP A 172 -0.93 -4.56 -24.35
C ASP A 172 -0.54 -3.43 -25.33
N ASP A 173 -0.68 -2.16 -24.94
CA ASP A 173 -0.44 -1.01 -25.82
C ASP A 173 1.03 -0.57 -25.85
N GLY A 174 1.77 -0.82 -24.77
CA GLY A 174 3.19 -0.45 -24.64
C GLY A 174 3.84 -1.01 -23.38
N THR A 175 5.05 -0.55 -23.08
CA THR A 175 5.86 -0.96 -21.94
C THR A 175 6.12 0.24 -21.05
N LEU A 176 6.00 0.04 -19.73
CA LEU A 176 6.39 1.05 -18.75
C LEU A 176 7.88 0.89 -18.41
N TYR A 177 8.61 1.99 -18.47
CA TYR A 177 10.02 2.07 -18.06
C TYR A 177 10.15 2.88 -16.78
N VAL A 178 10.90 2.35 -15.80
CA VAL A 178 11.19 3.02 -14.52
C VAL A 178 12.68 2.97 -14.21
N VAL A 179 13.23 4.12 -13.85
CA VAL A 179 14.55 4.26 -13.25
C VAL A 179 14.38 4.32 -11.74
N ALA A 180 14.81 3.28 -11.05
CA ALA A 180 14.78 3.13 -9.60
C ALA A 180 16.21 3.16 -9.01
N GLY A 181 17.04 4.11 -9.46
CA GLY A 181 18.44 4.23 -9.03
C GLY A 181 18.66 5.07 -7.76
N HIS A 182 17.58 5.43 -7.06
CA HIS A 182 17.54 6.36 -5.93
C HIS A 182 17.59 5.65 -4.56
N GLY A 183 18.24 4.50 -4.47
CA GLY A 183 18.25 3.66 -3.26
C GLY A 183 19.12 4.14 -2.09
N GLY A 184 19.90 5.23 -2.23
CA GLY A 184 20.72 5.76 -1.13
C GLY A 184 22.01 6.48 -1.53
N THR A 185 22.56 6.23 -2.72
CA THR A 185 23.67 7.04 -3.25
C THR A 185 23.14 8.43 -3.63
N GLY A 186 23.96 9.47 -3.51
CA GLY A 186 23.55 10.86 -3.75
C GLY A 186 22.78 11.03 -5.06
N VAL A 187 21.51 11.46 -4.93
CA VAL A 187 20.57 11.68 -6.03
C VAL A 187 20.82 13.01 -6.74
N GLY A 188 20.49 13.09 -8.03
CA GLY A 188 20.65 14.31 -8.82
C GLY A 188 20.24 14.17 -10.28
N GLY A 189 20.55 15.20 -11.08
CA GLY A 189 20.16 15.28 -12.48
C GLY A 189 19.13 16.37 -12.76
N SER A 190 18.64 16.43 -14.00
CA SER A 190 17.59 17.37 -14.37
C SER A 190 16.20 16.78 -14.13
N GLY A 191 16.04 15.46 -14.32
CA GLY A 191 14.77 14.75 -14.30
C GLY A 191 13.81 15.18 -15.42
N ALA A 192 14.28 15.92 -16.43
CA ALA A 192 13.47 16.56 -17.46
C ALA A 192 13.40 15.75 -18.76
N HIS A 193 13.62 14.43 -18.69
CA HIS A 193 13.60 13.57 -19.86
C HIS A 193 12.20 13.58 -20.51
N PRO A 194 12.07 13.82 -21.83
CA PRO A 194 10.77 14.08 -22.48
C PRO A 194 9.82 12.87 -22.55
N LEU A 195 10.31 11.68 -22.21
CA LEU A 195 9.51 10.47 -22.10
C LEU A 195 9.06 10.16 -20.66
N MET A 196 9.49 10.96 -19.68
CA MET A 196 9.14 10.76 -18.28
C MET A 196 7.85 11.51 -17.95
N ALA A 197 6.88 10.79 -17.40
CA ALA A 197 5.65 11.33 -16.84
C ALA A 197 5.90 11.92 -15.44
N PHE A 198 6.85 11.33 -14.71
CA PHE A 198 7.22 11.76 -13.37
C PHE A 198 8.70 11.53 -13.09
N SER A 199 9.33 12.45 -12.36
CA SER A 199 10.71 12.33 -11.89
C SER A 199 10.85 12.93 -10.49
N GLU A 200 11.64 12.30 -9.62
CA GLU A 200 11.92 12.80 -8.27
C GLU A 200 13.39 12.63 -7.90
N ILE A 201 13.96 13.70 -7.34
CA ILE A 201 15.33 13.75 -6.81
C ILE A 201 15.25 13.57 -5.29
N ALA A 202 14.92 12.36 -4.86
CA ALA A 202 14.91 11.96 -3.46
C ALA A 202 15.27 10.48 -3.32
N ASN A 203 15.89 10.10 -2.21
CA ASN A 203 16.15 8.69 -1.92
C ASN A 203 14.85 7.95 -1.57
N GLY A 204 14.79 6.66 -1.87
CA GLY A 204 13.58 5.86 -1.75
C GLY A 204 13.72 4.47 -2.36
N SER A 205 12.58 3.84 -2.63
CA SER A 205 12.48 2.53 -3.27
C SER A 205 11.14 2.39 -3.99
N CYS A 206 11.03 1.45 -4.93
CA CYS A 206 9.76 1.13 -5.55
C CYS A 206 9.12 -0.12 -4.94
N LEU A 207 7.81 -0.10 -4.76
CA LEU A 207 6.99 -1.26 -4.44
C LEU A 207 6.18 -1.66 -5.69
N VAL A 208 6.18 -2.94 -6.05
CA VAL A 208 5.40 -3.48 -7.15
C VAL A 208 4.43 -4.54 -6.61
N ASP A 209 3.14 -4.22 -6.67
CA ASP A 209 2.05 -5.12 -6.29
C ASP A 209 1.40 -5.67 -7.55
N VAL A 210 1.28 -6.99 -7.65
CA VAL A 210 0.60 -7.66 -8.77
C VAL A 210 -0.59 -8.41 -8.23
N ASP A 211 -1.77 -8.06 -8.74
CA ASP A 211 -3.04 -8.64 -8.34
C ASP A 211 -3.87 -9.09 -9.55
N GLY A 212 -3.74 -10.38 -9.90
CA GLY A 212 -4.31 -10.92 -11.13
C GLY A 212 -3.88 -10.11 -12.35
N GLY A 213 -4.84 -9.54 -13.06
CA GLY A 213 -4.62 -8.71 -14.25
C GLY A 213 -4.35 -7.23 -13.98
N LEU A 214 -4.03 -6.83 -12.73
CA LEU A 214 -3.63 -5.47 -12.33
C LEU A 214 -2.21 -5.47 -11.74
N LEU A 215 -1.38 -4.52 -12.14
CA LEU A 215 -0.04 -4.27 -11.59
C LEU A 215 0.03 -2.82 -11.13
N THR A 216 0.32 -2.58 -9.86
CA THR A 216 0.55 -1.25 -9.29
C THR A 216 2.01 -1.10 -8.95
N LEU A 217 2.63 0.00 -9.39
CA LEU A 217 3.95 0.42 -8.96
C LEU A 217 3.85 1.72 -8.16
N ARG A 218 4.50 1.76 -7.00
CA ARG A 218 4.57 2.93 -6.11
C ARG A 218 6.01 3.33 -5.89
N ASN A 219 6.29 4.63 -5.95
CA ASN A 219 7.52 5.20 -5.43
C ASN A 219 7.36 5.54 -3.96
N VAL A 220 8.16 4.93 -3.10
CA VAL A 220 8.17 5.14 -1.65
C VAL A 220 9.46 5.85 -1.28
N ARG A 221 9.36 7.14 -0.95
CA ARG A 221 10.50 7.95 -0.51
C ARG A 221 11.02 7.46 0.84
N ALA A 222 12.27 7.81 1.17
CA ALA A 222 12.95 7.38 2.40
C ALA A 222 12.21 7.77 3.70
N ASP A 223 11.33 8.78 3.65
CA ASP A 223 10.45 9.19 4.77
C ASP A 223 9.13 8.41 4.82
N GLY A 224 8.93 7.42 3.92
CA GLY A 224 7.73 6.61 3.83
C GLY A 224 6.62 7.21 2.96
N ALA A 225 6.79 8.42 2.41
CA ALA A 225 5.80 9.04 1.55
C ALA A 225 5.69 8.29 0.21
N ILE A 226 4.46 7.98 -0.21
CA ILE A 226 4.18 7.52 -1.58
C ILE A 226 4.08 8.77 -2.46
N THR A 227 5.12 9.05 -3.26
CA THR A 227 5.21 10.29 -4.06
C THR A 227 4.73 10.12 -5.50
N ASP A 228 4.64 8.86 -5.96
CA ASP A 228 4.12 8.50 -7.26
C ASP A 228 3.50 7.10 -7.23
N GLU A 229 2.42 6.93 -7.98
CA GLU A 229 1.73 5.66 -8.19
C GLU A 229 1.40 5.54 -9.68
N VAL A 230 1.46 4.33 -10.21
CA VAL A 230 1.05 4.02 -11.59
C VAL A 230 0.46 2.62 -11.63
N VAL A 231 -0.57 2.43 -12.45
CA VAL A 231 -1.26 1.15 -12.60
C VAL A 231 -1.25 0.70 -14.06
N LEU A 232 -0.97 -0.58 -14.28
CA LEU A 232 -1.15 -1.28 -15.55
C LEU A 232 -2.24 -2.32 -15.41
N VAL A 233 -3.03 -2.50 -16.46
CA VAL A 233 -4.04 -3.58 -16.55
C VAL A 233 -3.87 -4.41 -17.81
N LYS A 234 -4.26 -5.69 -17.72
CA LYS A 234 -4.23 -6.65 -18.83
C LYS A 234 -5.45 -6.60 -19.73
N SER A 235 -6.58 -6.09 -19.25
CA SER A 235 -7.84 -6.09 -20.00
C SER A 235 -8.81 -5.02 -19.54
N ASP A 236 -9.87 -4.80 -20.31
CA ASP A 236 -11.04 -4.08 -19.81
C ASP A 236 -11.69 -4.87 -18.67
N GLY A 237 -12.17 -4.16 -17.65
CA GLY A 237 -12.79 -4.79 -16.50
C GLY A 237 -12.93 -3.84 -15.32
N ILE A 238 -13.32 -4.40 -14.19
CA ILE A 238 -13.31 -3.74 -12.89
C ILE A 238 -12.28 -4.47 -12.04
N TYR A 239 -11.40 -3.72 -11.38
CA TYR A 239 -10.34 -4.23 -10.54
C TYR A 239 -10.51 -3.68 -9.12
N VAL A 240 -10.85 -4.54 -8.16
CA VAL A 240 -11.00 -4.16 -6.75
C VAL A 240 -9.62 -4.17 -6.10
N THR A 241 -9.12 -2.99 -5.74
CA THR A 241 -7.79 -2.79 -5.16
C THR A 241 -7.84 -2.77 -3.64
N GLN A 242 -8.98 -2.41 -3.05
CA GLN A 242 -9.19 -2.47 -1.61
C GLN A 242 -10.64 -2.87 -1.29
N PRO A 243 -10.88 -3.71 -0.26
CA PRO A 243 -9.89 -4.53 0.44
C PRO A 243 -9.42 -5.71 -0.45
N SER A 244 -8.11 -5.96 -0.54
CA SER A 244 -7.52 -7.16 -1.19
C SER A 244 -6.39 -7.70 -0.30
N GLY A 245 -6.75 -8.48 0.72
CA GLY A 245 -5.86 -8.82 1.84
C GLY A 245 -6.01 -7.86 3.03
N GLY A 246 -5.07 -7.94 3.98
CA GLY A 246 -5.10 -7.10 5.19
C GLY A 246 -6.01 -7.63 6.30
N ARG A 247 -6.02 -6.91 7.43
CA ARG A 247 -6.83 -7.18 8.62
C ARG A 247 -7.49 -5.89 9.06
N TYR A 248 -8.80 -5.94 9.22
CA TYR A 248 -9.63 -4.81 9.63
C TYR A 248 -10.39 -5.17 10.91
N LEU A 249 -10.72 -4.16 11.71
CA LEU A 249 -11.55 -4.33 12.89
C LEU A 249 -13.00 -4.59 12.44
N ALA A 250 -13.64 -5.64 12.95
CA ALA A 250 -15.02 -5.93 12.59
C ALA A 250 -15.98 -4.83 13.09
N GLY A 251 -16.90 -4.38 12.24
CA GLY A 251 -17.80 -3.28 12.58
C GLY A 251 -17.23 -1.88 12.32
N SER A 252 -15.98 -1.77 11.87
CA SER A 252 -15.41 -0.49 11.41
C SER A 252 -15.74 -0.22 9.95
N ASP A 253 -15.59 1.04 9.56
CA ASP A 253 -15.56 1.43 8.16
C ASP A 253 -14.32 0.82 7.47
N VAL A 254 -14.52 0.38 6.23
CA VAL A 254 -13.52 -0.19 5.33
C VAL A 254 -13.76 0.43 3.96
N ASP A 255 -12.75 1.08 3.41
CA ASP A 255 -12.83 1.59 2.04
C ASP A 255 -12.84 0.44 1.03
N VAL A 256 -13.84 0.46 0.16
CA VAL A 256 -13.89 -0.30 -1.08
C VAL A 256 -13.38 0.60 -2.19
N VAL A 257 -12.21 0.28 -2.74
CA VAL A 257 -11.57 1.02 -3.83
C VAL A 257 -11.49 0.12 -5.05
N TRP A 258 -11.84 0.65 -6.21
CA TRP A 258 -11.73 -0.07 -7.48
C TRP A 258 -11.33 0.84 -8.64
N THR A 259 -10.93 0.21 -9.73
CA THR A 259 -10.61 0.89 -10.99
C THR A 259 -11.36 0.21 -12.13
N SER A 260 -12.12 1.01 -12.89
CA SER A 260 -12.91 0.56 -14.02
C SER A 260 -12.24 0.97 -15.34
N VAL A 261 -11.96 -0.01 -16.21
CA VAL A 261 -11.26 0.20 -17.49
C VAL A 261 -12.11 -0.23 -18.66
N GLY A 262 -12.31 0.66 -19.63
CA GLY A 262 -13.21 0.45 -20.77
C GLY A 262 -14.64 0.94 -20.50
N ALA A 263 -15.49 0.88 -21.53
CA ALA A 263 -16.85 1.40 -21.44
C ALA A 263 -17.73 0.57 -20.49
N GLY A 264 -18.12 1.17 -19.37
CA GLY A 264 -19.14 0.67 -18.45
C GLY A 264 -20.48 1.41 -18.59
N SER A 265 -21.43 1.05 -17.74
CA SER A 265 -22.74 1.70 -17.61
C SER A 265 -22.68 3.03 -16.84
N GLY A 266 -21.62 3.26 -16.08
CA GLY A 266 -21.44 4.41 -15.19
C GLY A 266 -22.00 4.19 -13.78
N GLU A 267 -22.60 3.04 -13.51
CA GLU A 267 -23.11 2.66 -12.19
C GLU A 267 -22.71 1.21 -11.85
N VAL A 268 -22.42 0.95 -10.57
CA VAL A 268 -22.04 -0.37 -10.05
C VAL A 268 -22.87 -0.77 -8.84
N SER A 269 -22.96 -2.08 -8.57
CA SER A 269 -23.35 -2.64 -7.28
C SER A 269 -22.13 -3.20 -6.55
N ILE A 270 -22.15 -3.15 -5.22
CA ILE A 270 -21.06 -3.65 -4.36
C ILE A 270 -21.63 -4.68 -3.39
N GLU A 271 -20.95 -5.81 -3.27
CA GLU A 271 -21.29 -6.92 -2.38
C GLU A 271 -20.06 -7.39 -1.61
N TYR A 272 -20.26 -7.99 -0.45
CA TYR A 272 -19.21 -8.68 0.31
C TYR A 272 -19.56 -10.15 0.55
N SER A 273 -18.54 -10.94 0.80
CA SER A 273 -18.62 -12.34 1.22
C SER A 273 -17.78 -12.53 2.48
N LEU A 274 -18.24 -13.38 3.40
CA LEU A 274 -17.46 -13.80 4.57
C LEU A 274 -16.99 -15.27 4.49
N ASP A 275 -17.33 -15.98 3.41
CA ASP A 275 -17.12 -17.43 3.22
C ASP A 275 -16.35 -17.74 1.91
N GLY A 276 -15.45 -16.84 1.50
CA GLY A 276 -14.61 -17.05 0.32
C GLY A 276 -15.37 -17.04 -1.02
N GLY A 277 -16.55 -16.42 -1.06
CA GLY A 277 -17.37 -16.23 -2.25
C GLY A 277 -18.49 -17.25 -2.40
N GLY A 278 -18.75 -18.06 -1.37
CA GLY A 278 -19.87 -19.01 -1.32
C GLY A 278 -21.23 -18.31 -1.25
N SER A 279 -21.31 -17.21 -0.50
CA SER A 279 -22.49 -16.35 -0.37
C SER A 279 -22.11 -14.87 -0.40
N TRP A 280 -22.98 -14.05 -0.99
CA TRP A 280 -22.76 -12.62 -1.19
C TRP A 280 -23.88 -11.82 -0.53
N THR A 281 -23.51 -10.77 0.18
CA THR A 281 -24.42 -9.82 0.84
C THR A 281 -24.17 -8.43 0.25
N THR A 282 -25.25 -7.73 -0.10
CA THR A 282 -25.17 -6.40 -0.69
C THR A 282 -24.64 -5.38 0.32
N ILE A 283 -23.60 -4.64 -0.06
CA ILE A 283 -23.16 -3.40 0.59
C ILE A 283 -24.04 -2.26 0.08
N VAL A 284 -24.06 -2.09 -1.24
CA VAL A 284 -24.88 -1.10 -1.94
C VAL A 284 -25.36 -1.68 -3.28
N ASP A 285 -26.65 -1.53 -3.58
CA ASP A 285 -27.27 -2.08 -4.79
C ASP A 285 -27.03 -1.21 -6.03
N ARG A 286 -26.78 0.09 -5.84
CA ARG A 286 -26.41 1.05 -6.88
C ARG A 286 -25.60 2.21 -6.32
N THR A 287 -24.44 2.45 -6.90
CA THR A 287 -23.64 3.67 -6.72
C THR A 287 -22.99 4.08 -8.04
N ALA A 288 -22.49 5.31 -8.14
CA ALA A 288 -21.70 5.73 -9.29
C ALA A 288 -20.44 4.85 -9.43
N ASP A 289 -20.00 4.63 -10.67
CA ASP A 289 -18.71 3.99 -10.96
C ASP A 289 -17.58 5.03 -10.84
N ASP A 290 -17.35 5.55 -9.63
CA ASP A 290 -16.38 6.61 -9.31
C ASP A 290 -15.13 6.11 -8.55
N GLY A 291 -15.03 4.81 -8.34
CA GLY A 291 -13.83 4.14 -7.84
C GLY A 291 -13.70 4.03 -6.33
N HIS A 292 -14.66 4.56 -5.55
CA HIS A 292 -14.59 4.53 -4.08
C HIS A 292 -15.96 4.40 -3.42
N HIS A 293 -16.03 3.61 -2.34
CA HIS A 293 -17.19 3.52 -1.48
C HIS A 293 -16.77 3.13 -0.06
N VAL A 294 -17.26 3.84 0.96
CA VAL A 294 -17.03 3.49 2.35
C VAL A 294 -18.05 2.45 2.81
N TRP A 295 -17.58 1.30 3.31
CA TRP A 295 -18.42 0.23 3.82
C TRP A 295 -18.21 0.00 5.31
N THR A 296 -19.25 0.15 6.13
CA THR A 296 -19.23 -0.33 7.51
C THR A 296 -19.34 -1.85 7.53
N SER A 297 -18.24 -2.53 7.85
CA SER A 297 -18.17 -4.00 7.88
C SER A 297 -19.11 -4.60 8.93
N PRO A 298 -19.59 -5.84 8.77
CA PRO A 298 -20.35 -6.51 9.82
C PRO A 298 -19.47 -6.74 11.04
N ARG A 299 -20.08 -6.77 12.22
CA ARG A 299 -19.44 -7.17 13.49
C ARG A 299 -19.27 -8.70 13.55
N ARG A 300 -18.61 -9.28 12.54
CA ARG A 300 -18.34 -10.72 12.43
C ARG A 300 -16.88 -10.95 12.04
N GLU A 301 -16.28 -11.97 12.64
CA GLU A 301 -14.92 -12.36 12.28
C GLU A 301 -14.91 -13.25 11.04
N THR A 302 -13.91 -13.05 10.18
CA THR A 302 -13.61 -13.94 9.05
C THR A 302 -12.14 -13.80 8.65
N THR A 303 -11.59 -14.82 8.02
CA THR A 303 -10.31 -14.75 7.29
C THR A 303 -10.50 -14.98 5.79
N GLU A 304 -11.74 -15.08 5.33
CA GLU A 304 -12.15 -15.38 3.95
C GLU A 304 -13.02 -14.24 3.37
N GLY A 305 -12.82 -13.02 3.88
CA GLY A 305 -13.55 -11.84 3.43
C GLY A 305 -13.22 -11.51 1.98
N LEU A 306 -14.23 -11.28 1.13
CA LEU A 306 -14.06 -10.80 -0.25
C LEU A 306 -15.05 -9.67 -0.53
N VAL A 307 -14.69 -8.75 -1.43
CA VAL A 307 -15.59 -7.73 -1.98
C VAL A 307 -15.70 -7.92 -3.49
N ARG A 308 -16.90 -7.72 -4.02
CA ARG A 308 -17.21 -7.74 -5.45
C ARG A 308 -17.86 -6.42 -5.86
N VAL A 309 -17.39 -5.86 -6.96
CA VAL A 309 -17.98 -4.71 -7.65
C VAL A 309 -18.46 -5.16 -9.02
N THR A 310 -19.70 -4.88 -9.38
CA THR A 310 -20.33 -5.35 -10.63
C THR A 310 -20.98 -4.18 -11.37
N ASP A 311 -20.71 -4.05 -12.67
CA ASP A 311 -21.37 -3.08 -13.54
C ASP A 311 -22.87 -3.39 -13.69
N LEU A 312 -23.72 -2.37 -13.56
CA LEU A 312 -25.18 -2.55 -13.62
C LEU A 312 -25.73 -2.74 -15.04
N GLY A 313 -25.00 -2.31 -16.08
CA GLY A 313 -25.38 -2.51 -17.48
C GLY A 313 -24.88 -3.82 -18.07
N ASP A 314 -23.84 -4.42 -17.49
CA ASP A 314 -23.26 -5.70 -17.89
C ASP A 314 -22.73 -6.48 -16.67
N ALA A 315 -23.55 -7.40 -16.16
CA ALA A 315 -23.17 -8.25 -15.02
C ALA A 315 -21.97 -9.18 -15.29
N THR A 316 -21.52 -9.32 -16.54
CA THR A 316 -20.28 -10.05 -16.85
C THR A 316 -19.02 -9.22 -16.57
N ARG A 317 -19.17 -7.90 -16.47
CA ARG A 317 -18.14 -6.95 -16.10
C ARG A 317 -18.18 -6.75 -14.58
N GLN A 318 -17.44 -7.61 -13.88
CA GLN A 318 -17.30 -7.60 -12.43
C GLN A 318 -15.85 -7.75 -12.01
N GLY A 319 -15.49 -7.12 -10.89
CA GLY A 319 -14.20 -7.25 -10.22
C GLY A 319 -14.41 -7.85 -8.83
N ILE A 320 -13.54 -8.77 -8.44
CA ILE A 320 -13.52 -9.35 -7.09
C ILE A 320 -12.14 -9.07 -6.50
N SER A 321 -12.08 -8.69 -5.22
CA SER A 321 -10.84 -8.60 -4.47
C SER A 321 -10.08 -9.92 -4.61
N ALA A 322 -8.86 -9.89 -5.10
CA ALA A 322 -8.18 -11.12 -5.48
C ALA A 322 -7.56 -11.86 -4.29
N ARG A 323 -7.33 -11.17 -3.16
CA ARG A 323 -6.89 -11.79 -1.90
C ARG A 323 -7.97 -11.64 -0.81
N PRO A 324 -8.21 -12.69 -0.01
CA PRO A 324 -9.13 -12.58 1.10
C PRO A 324 -8.58 -11.65 2.19
N PHE A 325 -9.43 -10.75 2.68
CA PHE A 325 -9.15 -9.94 3.86
C PHE A 325 -9.71 -10.58 5.13
N ALA A 326 -9.20 -10.14 6.28
CA ALA A 326 -9.70 -10.57 7.58
C ALA A 326 -10.50 -9.45 8.26
N LEU A 327 -11.63 -9.84 8.86
CA LEU A 327 -12.30 -9.05 9.91
C LEU A 327 -12.00 -9.73 11.24
N SER A 328 -11.55 -8.98 12.24
CA SER A 328 -11.28 -9.53 13.58
C SER A 328 -11.86 -8.66 14.69
N ALA A 329 -12.08 -9.28 15.85
CA ALA A 329 -12.55 -8.61 17.06
C ALA A 329 -11.51 -7.63 17.64
N GLU A 330 -10.24 -7.81 17.26
CA GLU A 330 -9.12 -6.98 17.67
C GLU A 330 -8.28 -6.60 16.45
N ALA A 331 -7.69 -5.41 16.51
CA ALA A 331 -6.72 -4.93 15.53
C ALA A 331 -5.70 -4.03 16.22
N ASP A 332 -4.47 -4.03 15.71
CA ASP A 332 -3.49 -3.03 16.10
C ASP A 332 -3.82 -1.73 15.33
N GLU A 333 -3.78 -0.59 16.01
CA GLU A 333 -4.16 0.72 15.46
C GLU A 333 -3.10 1.76 15.82
N VAL A 334 -2.72 2.57 14.83
CA VAL A 334 -1.84 3.73 15.01
C VAL A 334 -2.73 4.97 14.99
N PHE A 335 -3.01 5.52 16.17
CA PHE A 335 -3.89 6.68 16.35
C PHE A 335 -3.20 7.99 15.97
N VAL A 336 -1.88 8.08 16.24
CA VAL A 336 -1.03 9.20 15.84
C VAL A 336 0.28 8.64 15.28
N PRO A 337 0.50 8.70 13.95
CA PRO A 337 1.78 8.37 13.33
C PRO A 337 2.85 9.43 13.65
N ALA A 338 4.13 9.06 13.55
CA ALA A 338 5.24 10.04 13.62
C ALA A 338 5.14 11.09 12.51
N GLY A 339 5.63 12.30 12.78
CA GLY A 339 5.57 13.41 11.80
C GLY A 339 4.15 13.94 11.53
N SER A 340 3.20 13.58 12.39
CA SER A 340 1.81 14.03 12.29
C SER A 340 1.66 15.55 12.31
N VAL A 341 0.61 16.08 11.68
CA VAL A 341 0.25 17.50 11.80
C VAL A 341 -0.39 17.77 13.16
N TRP A 342 0.10 18.81 13.83
CA TRP A 342 -0.41 19.28 15.11
C TRP A 342 -0.86 20.73 15.00
N GLU A 343 -1.96 21.07 15.67
CA GLU A 343 -2.21 22.46 16.04
C GLU A 343 -1.26 22.85 17.17
N TYR A 344 -0.69 24.04 17.11
CA TYR A 344 0.26 24.52 18.12
C TYR A 344 -0.03 25.93 18.61
N HIS A 345 0.35 26.18 19.86
CA HIS A 345 0.30 27.47 20.51
C HIS A 345 1.63 27.72 21.24
N ASP A 346 2.41 28.66 20.71
CA ASP A 346 3.78 29.01 21.11
C ASP A 346 3.91 30.50 21.52
N ALA A 347 2.79 31.17 21.82
CA ALA A 347 2.80 32.57 22.23
C ALA A 347 3.03 32.75 23.74
N ALA A 348 3.47 33.94 24.14
CA ALA A 348 3.75 34.32 25.53
C ALA A 348 2.52 34.36 26.47
N GLU A 349 1.32 34.31 25.91
CA GLU A 349 0.08 34.30 26.69
C GLU A 349 -0.47 32.88 26.78
N ALA A 350 -1.04 32.51 27.93
CA ALA A 350 -1.60 31.17 28.09
C ALA A 350 -2.77 30.92 27.10
N PRO A 351 -2.92 29.69 26.59
CA PRO A 351 -4.06 29.34 25.74
C PRO A 351 -5.39 29.36 26.54
N PRO A 352 -6.55 29.34 25.85
CA PRO A 352 -7.85 29.17 26.49
C PRO A 352 -7.90 27.94 27.41
N ALA A 353 -8.68 27.98 28.49
CA ALA A 353 -8.71 26.92 29.50
C ALA A 353 -9.19 25.54 28.98
N ASP A 354 -9.91 25.52 27.87
CA ASP A 354 -10.42 24.32 27.20
C ASP A 354 -9.46 23.75 26.14
N TRP A 355 -8.23 24.28 26.06
CA TRP A 355 -7.26 23.95 25.01
C TRP A 355 -7.02 22.44 24.82
N ALA A 356 -7.05 21.66 25.90
CA ALA A 356 -6.82 20.22 25.89
C ALA A 356 -8.08 19.38 25.60
N THR A 357 -9.23 20.01 25.36
CA THR A 357 -10.54 19.33 25.11
C THR A 357 -11.16 19.67 23.76
N THR A 358 -10.61 20.65 23.04
CA THR A 358 -11.14 21.13 21.76
C THR A 358 -9.98 21.34 20.78
N THR A 359 -10.28 21.31 19.47
CA THR A 359 -9.35 21.71 18.41
C THR A 359 -9.95 22.86 17.60
N GLY A 360 -9.13 23.55 16.81
CA GLY A 360 -9.51 24.67 15.96
C GLY A 360 -9.04 26.04 16.47
N GLY A 361 -8.63 26.90 15.53
CA GLY A 361 -8.27 28.30 15.79
C GLY A 361 -6.79 28.55 16.09
N TRP A 362 -5.94 27.53 16.03
CA TRP A 362 -4.48 27.63 16.15
C TRP A 362 -3.79 27.47 14.80
N ALA A 363 -2.52 27.84 14.73
CA ALA A 363 -1.66 27.48 13.60
C ALA A 363 -1.38 25.96 13.63
N SER A 364 -1.05 25.37 12.49
CA SER A 364 -0.77 23.94 12.39
C SER A 364 0.40 23.62 11.48
N GLY A 365 1.16 22.59 11.82
CA GLY A 365 2.27 22.10 10.99
C GLY A 365 2.66 20.67 11.33
N PRO A 366 3.35 19.96 10.41
CA PRO A 366 3.87 18.62 10.66
C PRO A 366 4.94 18.64 11.76
N ALA A 367 4.92 17.61 12.61
CA ALA A 367 6.04 17.30 13.47
C ALA A 367 7.26 16.82 12.64
N GLN A 368 8.49 16.95 13.10
CA GLN A 368 8.92 17.52 14.38
C GLN A 368 8.70 19.04 14.45
N LEU A 369 8.18 19.52 15.58
CA LEU A 369 7.99 20.96 15.85
C LEU A 369 9.03 21.43 16.87
N GLY A 370 9.66 22.58 16.65
CA GLY A 370 10.73 23.06 17.53
C GLY A 370 11.33 24.41 17.14
N TYR A 371 12.46 24.81 17.76
CA TYR A 371 13.05 26.16 17.59
C TYR A 371 13.98 26.35 16.39
N GLY A 372 14.07 25.38 15.48
CA GLY A 372 14.69 25.53 14.17
C GLY A 372 16.20 25.30 14.19
N ASP A 373 16.67 24.24 14.87
CA ASP A 373 18.08 23.86 14.87
C ASP A 373 18.50 22.97 13.66
N GLY A 374 17.53 22.59 12.84
CA GLY A 374 17.74 22.06 11.49
C GLY A 374 17.11 20.70 11.22
N ASP A 375 16.37 20.13 12.17
CA ASP A 375 15.64 18.88 12.03
C ASP A 375 14.10 19.05 11.98
N GLU A 376 13.59 20.24 12.30
CA GLU A 376 12.16 20.48 12.46
C GLU A 376 11.44 20.70 11.13
N ALA A 377 10.32 20.01 10.97
CA ALA A 377 9.41 20.22 9.86
C ALA A 377 8.57 21.50 10.07
N THR A 378 8.32 21.90 11.32
CA THR A 378 7.66 23.16 11.68
C THR A 378 8.48 23.92 12.71
N VAL A 379 8.93 25.12 12.34
CA VAL A 379 9.65 26.03 13.24
C VAL A 379 8.65 26.85 14.05
N LEU A 380 8.80 26.81 15.38
CA LEU A 380 8.04 27.56 16.36
C LEU A 380 8.71 28.91 16.66
N LEU A 381 7.98 29.77 17.36
CA LEU A 381 8.46 31.07 17.79
C LEU A 381 9.55 30.96 18.87
N ASP A 382 10.79 31.26 18.49
CA ASP A 382 11.96 31.41 19.37
C ASP A 382 12.14 32.90 19.76
N GLU A 383 11.87 33.24 21.02
CA GLU A 383 11.97 34.59 21.61
C GLU A 383 13.08 34.66 22.68
N ASP A 384 13.61 35.86 22.95
CA ASP A 384 14.55 36.09 24.06
C ASP A 384 13.92 37.07 25.09
N PRO A 385 13.43 36.56 26.25
CA PRO A 385 13.45 35.17 26.71
C PRO A 385 12.34 34.30 26.10
N ASN A 386 12.61 33.01 25.97
CA ASN A 386 11.67 32.02 25.44
C ASN A 386 10.47 31.80 26.35
N VAL A 387 9.33 31.47 25.73
CA VAL A 387 8.12 31.10 26.47
C VAL A 387 8.36 29.80 27.24
N PRO A 388 7.90 29.68 28.50
CA PRO A 388 8.19 28.48 29.29
C PRO A 388 7.48 27.23 28.78
N THR A 389 6.35 27.38 28.08
CA THR A 389 5.51 26.26 27.65
C THR A 389 4.94 26.48 26.25
N CYS A 390 5.12 25.49 25.39
CA CYS A 390 4.41 25.36 24.11
C CYS A 390 3.32 24.29 24.22
N TYR A 391 2.22 24.45 23.48
CA TYR A 391 1.09 23.53 23.51
C TYR A 391 0.83 22.95 22.12
N PHE A 392 0.45 21.69 22.09
CA PHE A 392 0.15 20.94 20.88
C PHE A 392 -1.15 20.19 21.07
N ARG A 393 -1.97 20.10 20.02
CA ARG A 393 -3.19 19.27 20.07
C ARG A 393 -3.62 18.78 18.70
N ARG A 394 -4.36 17.68 18.68
CA ARG A 394 -5.05 17.18 17.49
C ARG A 394 -6.24 16.31 17.86
N THR A 395 -7.17 16.18 16.93
CA THR A 395 -8.23 15.18 17.00
C THR A 395 -7.73 13.85 16.44
N VAL A 396 -8.12 12.76 17.07
CA VAL A 396 -7.99 11.39 16.56
C VAL A 396 -9.34 10.71 16.57
N THR A 397 -9.58 9.81 15.62
CA THR A 397 -10.75 8.94 15.60
C THR A 397 -10.28 7.52 15.90
N VAL A 398 -10.96 6.87 16.84
CA VAL A 398 -10.59 5.58 17.39
C VAL A 398 -11.67 4.56 17.02
N THR A 399 -11.28 3.47 16.37
CA THR A 399 -12.25 2.55 15.73
C THR A 399 -12.93 1.56 16.69
N GLY A 400 -12.35 1.32 17.86
CA GLY A 400 -12.87 0.41 18.89
C GLY A 400 -12.34 0.76 20.28
N ASP A 401 -12.78 0.06 21.31
CA ASP A 401 -12.30 0.32 22.67
C ASP A 401 -10.84 -0.12 22.78
N ALA A 402 -9.94 0.79 23.21
CA ALA A 402 -8.55 0.44 23.38
C ALA A 402 -8.38 -0.63 24.47
N THR A 403 -7.47 -1.56 24.23
CA THR A 403 -7.09 -2.67 25.13
C THR A 403 -5.62 -2.61 25.51
N SER A 404 -4.82 -1.89 24.72
CA SER A 404 -3.48 -1.43 25.07
C SER A 404 -3.25 -0.07 24.42
N LEU A 405 -2.49 0.80 25.07
CA LEU A 405 -2.17 2.13 24.56
C LEU A 405 -0.74 2.49 24.94
N ARG A 406 0.03 3.00 23.99
CA ARG A 406 1.42 3.41 24.16
C ARG A 406 1.67 4.71 23.44
N ALA A 407 2.28 5.65 24.14
CA ALA A 407 2.81 6.89 23.57
C ALA A 407 4.34 6.81 23.51
N ARG A 408 4.92 7.14 22.36
CA ARG A 408 6.35 7.43 22.23
C ARG A 408 6.48 8.92 21.94
N VAL A 409 7.14 9.64 22.84
CA VAL A 409 7.22 11.10 22.80
C VAL A 409 8.68 11.49 22.64
N LEU A 410 8.97 12.27 21.59
CA LEU A 410 10.17 13.08 21.45
C LEU A 410 9.85 14.43 22.08
N TYR A 411 10.66 14.84 23.05
CA TYR A 411 10.44 16.05 23.82
C TYR A 411 11.77 16.66 24.26
N ASP A 412 11.74 17.95 24.57
CA ASP A 412 12.80 18.61 25.30
C ASP A 412 12.32 19.20 26.62
N ASP A 413 13.21 19.08 27.59
CA ASP A 413 13.13 19.36 29.02
C ASP A 413 11.98 18.66 29.76
N GLY A 414 10.72 18.91 29.42
CA GLY A 414 9.58 18.25 30.07
C GLY A 414 8.30 18.31 29.25
N PHE A 415 7.36 17.41 29.53
CA PHE A 415 6.05 17.41 28.90
C PHE A 415 4.96 16.83 29.77
N ALA A 416 3.71 17.19 29.47
CA ALA A 416 2.52 16.50 29.97
C ALA A 416 1.57 16.17 28.81
N LEU A 417 1.09 14.92 28.80
CA LEU A 417 0.18 14.36 27.81
C LEU A 417 -1.23 14.27 28.38
N PHE A 418 -2.21 14.67 27.58
CA PHE A 418 -3.63 14.70 27.92
C PHE A 418 -4.45 13.97 26.86
N VAL A 419 -5.52 13.32 27.32
CA VAL A 419 -6.60 12.79 26.49
C VAL A 419 -7.90 13.40 27.00
N ASP A 420 -8.62 14.12 26.13
CA ASP A 420 -9.85 14.85 26.45
C ASP A 420 -9.74 15.70 27.72
N GLY A 421 -8.60 16.38 27.87
CA GLY A 421 -8.29 17.26 29.00
C GLY A 421 -7.83 16.56 30.28
N ALA A 422 -7.87 15.23 30.36
CA ALA A 422 -7.32 14.48 31.49
C ALA A 422 -5.83 14.17 31.26
N MET A 423 -4.96 14.53 32.21
CA MET A 423 -3.54 14.18 32.13
C MET A 423 -3.34 12.67 32.29
N VAL A 424 -2.70 12.03 31.32
CA VAL A 424 -2.47 10.58 31.27
C VAL A 424 -1.00 10.17 31.40
N GLY A 425 -0.07 11.12 31.26
CA GLY A 425 1.36 10.87 31.41
C GLY A 425 2.18 12.16 31.32
N GLY A 426 3.46 12.10 31.64
CA GLY A 426 4.37 13.24 31.54
C GLY A 426 5.74 12.95 32.15
N VAL A 427 6.70 13.83 31.83
CA VAL A 427 8.08 13.81 32.33
C VAL A 427 8.46 15.23 32.73
N ASN A 428 9.15 15.40 33.87
CA ASN A 428 9.71 16.67 34.35
C ASN A 428 8.69 17.83 34.50
N VAL A 429 7.49 17.54 35.00
CA VAL A 429 6.42 18.53 35.25
C VAL A 429 6.03 18.66 36.73
N ASP A 430 6.94 18.28 37.64
CA ASP A 430 6.66 18.24 39.10
C ASP A 430 6.43 19.63 39.70
N ASP A 431 6.96 20.68 39.07
CA ASP A 431 6.85 22.07 39.52
C ASP A 431 5.49 22.71 39.15
N GLY A 432 4.68 22.04 38.32
CA GLY A 432 3.34 22.48 37.93
C GLY A 432 3.11 22.48 36.43
N LEU A 433 1.87 22.71 36.02
CA LEU A 433 1.43 22.73 34.61
C LEU A 433 1.11 24.14 34.11
N ASP A 434 1.18 25.15 34.98
CA ASP A 434 0.89 26.54 34.62
C ASP A 434 1.82 27.04 33.50
N HIS A 435 1.32 27.93 32.65
CA HIS A 435 2.01 28.36 31.43
C HIS A 435 3.38 28.99 31.68
N ASP A 436 3.51 29.73 32.79
CA ASP A 436 4.70 30.48 33.19
C ASP A 436 5.69 29.65 34.03
N VAL A 437 5.40 28.36 34.24
CA VAL A 437 6.25 27.43 34.99
C VAL A 437 7.13 26.61 34.05
N PHE A 438 8.44 26.62 34.30
CA PHE A 438 9.44 25.81 33.59
C PHE A 438 9.42 24.33 34.05
N ALA A 439 10.06 23.45 33.29
CA ALA A 439 10.25 22.05 33.62
C ALA A 439 11.04 21.86 34.92
N SER A 440 10.72 20.80 35.67
CA SER A 440 11.39 20.49 36.95
C SER A 440 12.81 19.94 36.78
N ALA A 441 13.20 19.54 35.57
CA ALA A 441 14.53 19.09 35.21
C ALA A 441 14.81 19.32 33.71
N THR A 442 16.08 19.20 33.34
CA THR A 442 16.58 19.30 31.96
C THR A 442 16.69 17.90 31.33
N SER A 443 16.36 17.75 30.05
CA SER A 443 16.57 16.51 29.27
C SER A 443 17.86 16.59 28.43
N THR A 444 18.18 15.52 27.71
CA THR A 444 19.02 15.68 26.52
C THR A 444 18.18 16.23 25.38
N ASP A 445 18.81 17.01 24.51
CA ASP A 445 18.25 17.39 23.20
C ASP A 445 17.67 16.16 22.48
N ASN A 446 16.43 16.30 22.01
CA ASN A 446 15.67 15.28 21.30
C ASN A 446 15.48 13.97 22.10
N GLU A 447 15.28 14.09 23.42
CA GLU A 447 15.04 12.91 24.27
C GLU A 447 13.75 12.19 23.87
N VAL A 448 13.80 10.86 23.86
CA VAL A 448 12.64 10.02 23.54
C VAL A 448 12.29 9.14 24.73
N VAL A 449 11.03 9.20 25.15
CA VAL A 449 10.46 8.28 26.14
C VAL A 449 9.31 7.47 25.54
N THR A 450 9.08 6.28 26.10
CA THR A 450 7.91 5.46 25.83
C THR A 450 7.11 5.27 27.11
N ILE A 451 5.82 5.58 27.07
CA ILE A 451 4.90 5.47 28.20
C ILE A 451 3.74 4.55 27.80
N ASP A 452 3.52 3.50 28.58
CA ASP A 452 2.29 2.71 28.49
C ASP A 452 1.18 3.45 29.25
N LEU A 453 0.04 3.69 28.59
CA LEU A 453 -1.09 4.46 29.12
C LEU A 453 -2.21 3.52 29.56
N ASP A 454 -3.09 3.99 30.45
CA ASP A 454 -4.33 3.28 30.75
C ASP A 454 -5.22 3.26 29.49
N PRO A 455 -5.53 2.10 28.90
CA PRO A 455 -6.29 2.06 27.67
C PRO A 455 -7.75 2.53 27.83
N SER A 456 -8.29 2.56 29.06
CA SER A 456 -9.67 3.02 29.30
C SER A 456 -9.90 4.51 29.03
N VAL A 457 -8.83 5.29 28.83
CA VAL A 457 -8.90 6.71 28.45
C VAL A 457 -9.28 6.91 26.99
N LEU A 458 -9.24 5.85 26.16
CA LEU A 458 -9.44 5.94 24.73
C LEU A 458 -10.47 4.88 24.27
N GLY A 459 -11.73 5.30 24.17
CA GLY A 459 -12.83 4.47 23.69
C GLY A 459 -13.06 4.62 22.18
N ALA A 460 -14.06 3.93 21.62
CA ALA A 460 -14.46 4.19 20.25
C ALA A 460 -15.04 5.61 20.09
N GLY A 461 -14.57 6.37 19.09
CA GLY A 461 -15.05 7.72 18.80
C GLY A 461 -13.95 8.75 18.57
N GLU A 462 -14.33 10.03 18.57
CA GLU A 462 -13.39 11.16 18.47
C GLU A 462 -12.83 11.53 19.84
N HIS A 463 -11.51 11.74 19.89
CA HIS A 463 -10.78 12.14 21.07
C HIS A 463 -9.79 13.26 20.76
N VAL A 464 -9.54 14.14 21.72
CA VAL A 464 -8.48 15.17 21.63
C VAL A 464 -7.25 14.67 22.35
N ILE A 465 -6.15 14.53 21.60
CA ILE A 465 -4.82 14.29 22.15
C ILE A 465 -4.13 15.65 22.26
N ALA A 466 -3.70 16.01 23.46
CA ALA A 466 -3.06 17.30 23.70
C ALA A 466 -1.77 17.12 24.52
N VAL A 467 -0.78 17.94 24.24
CA VAL A 467 0.52 17.92 24.91
C VAL A 467 0.91 19.35 25.25
N LEU A 468 1.49 19.55 26.42
CA LEU A 468 2.31 20.72 26.68
C LEU A 468 3.77 20.28 26.81
N VAL A 469 4.68 21.06 26.24
CA VAL A 469 6.14 20.87 26.36
C VAL A 469 6.69 22.08 27.09
N LYS A 470 7.56 21.84 28.06
CA LYS A 470 8.10 22.85 28.97
C LYS A 470 9.61 22.94 28.81
N GLN A 471 10.09 24.16 28.63
CA GLN A 471 11.53 24.47 28.70
C GLN A 471 12.00 24.46 30.16
N THR A 472 13.30 24.28 30.39
CA THR A 472 13.91 24.41 31.72
C THR A 472 14.26 25.86 32.06
N SER A 473 14.38 26.73 31.04
CA SER A 473 14.64 28.17 31.23
C SER A 473 14.28 28.99 29.98
N GLY A 474 14.10 30.31 30.15
CA GLY A 474 13.88 31.24 29.03
C GLY A 474 15.09 31.46 28.13
N SER A 475 16.20 30.75 28.35
CA SER A 475 17.37 30.74 27.48
C SER A 475 17.65 29.37 26.85
N SER A 476 16.78 28.37 27.08
CA SER A 476 16.84 27.10 26.33
C SER A 476 16.40 27.38 24.89
N SER A 477 17.14 26.80 23.94
CA SER A 477 17.03 27.07 22.50
C SER A 477 16.75 25.80 21.69
N ASP A 478 16.46 24.70 22.37
CA ASP A 478 16.46 23.33 21.87
C ASP A 478 15.10 22.67 22.13
N LEU A 479 13.98 23.40 21.98
CA LEU A 479 12.67 22.77 22.10
C LEU A 479 12.41 21.89 20.88
N SER A 480 12.11 20.61 21.07
CA SER A 480 11.53 19.74 20.05
C SER A 480 10.33 18.93 20.54
N PHE A 481 9.43 18.60 19.61
CA PHE A 481 8.25 17.77 19.87
C PHE A 481 7.85 16.90 18.67
N ASP A 482 7.68 15.60 18.94
CA ASP A 482 6.87 14.67 18.13
C ASP A 482 6.24 13.62 19.07
N LEU A 483 5.08 13.07 18.68
CA LEU A 483 4.41 12.03 19.45
C LEU A 483 3.79 11.00 18.52
N THR A 484 4.11 9.73 18.77
CA THR A 484 3.36 8.59 18.23
C THR A 484 2.45 8.00 19.30
N LEU A 485 1.22 7.66 18.91
CA LEU A 485 0.24 7.01 19.77
C LEU A 485 -0.28 5.76 19.04
N GLU A 486 -0.04 4.60 19.63
CA GLU A 486 -0.41 3.31 19.04
C GLU A 486 -0.97 2.37 20.10
N GLY A 487 -1.71 1.36 19.67
CA GLY A 487 -2.33 0.42 20.58
C GLY A 487 -3.04 -0.71 19.88
N ARG A 488 -3.83 -1.43 20.66
CA ARG A 488 -4.74 -2.47 20.17
C ARG A 488 -6.14 -2.10 20.56
N VAL A 489 -7.05 -2.12 19.61
CA VAL A 489 -8.47 -1.88 19.83
C VAL A 489 -9.26 -3.18 19.81
N ARG A 490 -10.41 -3.17 20.46
CA ARG A 490 -11.38 -4.27 20.45
C ARG A 490 -12.77 -3.75 20.11
N THR A 491 -13.51 -4.56 19.38
CA THR A 491 -14.92 -4.35 19.06
C THR A 491 -15.77 -5.49 19.63
N THR A 492 -17.07 -5.25 19.80
CA THR A 492 -18.02 -6.31 20.10
C THR A 492 -18.40 -7.05 18.82
N ILE A 493 -18.40 -8.38 18.87
CA ILE A 493 -18.78 -9.27 17.76
C ILE A 493 -20.20 -9.78 18.00
N ASP A 494 -21.01 -9.78 16.93
CA ASP A 494 -22.36 -10.33 16.96
C ASP A 494 -22.32 -11.84 17.21
N PRO A 495 -23.23 -12.38 18.03
CA PRO A 495 -23.30 -13.81 18.26
C PRO A 495 -23.52 -14.54 16.92
N PRO A 496 -22.91 -15.72 16.71
CA PRO A 496 -23.09 -16.46 15.47
C PRO A 496 -24.56 -16.87 15.29
N GLY A 497 -25.26 -16.14 14.42
CA GLY A 497 -26.56 -16.49 13.86
C GLY A 497 -27.78 -15.78 14.47
N THR A 498 -28.13 -14.61 13.91
CA THR A 498 -29.52 -14.25 13.55
C THR A 498 -29.51 -13.34 12.33
N ASP A 499 -29.06 -13.84 11.17
CA ASP A 499 -29.32 -13.13 9.91
C ASP A 499 -30.68 -13.59 9.37
N ALA A 500 -31.74 -13.12 10.02
CA ALA A 500 -33.06 -13.10 9.40
C ALA A 500 -33.04 -11.88 8.50
N GLY A 501 -32.82 -12.11 7.20
CA GLY A 501 -32.78 -11.06 6.19
C GLY A 501 -33.88 -10.04 6.42
N VAL A 502 -33.48 -8.79 6.62
CA VAL A 502 -34.39 -7.66 6.59
C VAL A 502 -34.97 -7.64 5.16
N PRO A 503 -36.28 -7.88 4.96
CA PRO A 503 -36.86 -7.72 3.64
C PRO A 503 -36.76 -6.25 3.25
N PRO A 504 -36.61 -5.91 1.96
CA PRO A 504 -36.61 -4.52 1.53
C PRO A 504 -37.93 -3.87 1.99
N GLY A 505 -37.79 -2.82 2.79
CA GLY A 505 -38.91 -1.99 3.24
C GLY A 505 -39.66 -1.49 2.02
N THR A 506 -40.96 -1.78 1.97
CA THR A 506 -41.85 -1.14 1.02
C THR A 506 -42.31 0.18 1.62
N ASP A 507 -42.21 1.22 0.80
CA ASP A 507 -42.63 2.58 1.10
C ASP A 507 -44.10 2.70 1.52
N GLY A 508 -44.37 3.72 2.34
CA GLY A 508 -45.63 4.46 2.27
C GLY A 508 -46.67 4.14 3.34
N GLY A 509 -46.63 4.89 4.44
CA GLY A 509 -47.72 4.95 5.41
C GLY A 509 -47.66 6.22 6.25
N THR A 510 -48.37 7.25 5.81
CA THR A 510 -48.71 8.46 6.57
C THR A 510 -49.18 8.13 8.00
N PRO A 511 -48.82 8.93 9.02
CA PRO A 511 -49.29 8.69 10.38
C PRO A 511 -50.76 9.11 10.50
N PRO A 512 -51.66 8.31 11.11
CA PRO A 512 -52.91 8.86 11.59
C PRO A 512 -52.68 9.54 12.93
N GLU A 513 -53.42 10.63 13.09
CA GLU A 513 -53.41 11.53 14.22
C GLU A 513 -53.77 10.83 15.54
N SER A 514 -53.28 11.48 16.59
CA SER A 514 -53.62 11.31 17.99
C SER A 514 -55.12 11.22 18.26
N ASP A 515 -55.53 10.30 19.14
CA ASP A 515 -56.59 10.55 20.10
C ASP A 515 -56.50 9.60 21.31
N GLY A 516 -56.30 10.20 22.49
CA GLY A 516 -57.01 9.93 23.75
C GLY A 516 -56.98 8.54 24.39
N GLY A 517 -56.57 8.50 25.66
CA GLY A 517 -57.25 7.63 26.63
C GLY A 517 -56.35 6.95 27.65
N ALA A 518 -56.21 7.58 28.81
CA ALA A 518 -55.61 7.01 30.02
C ALA A 518 -56.50 5.94 30.67
N THR A 519 -55.92 5.29 31.70
CA THR A 519 -56.46 4.31 32.68
C THR A 519 -56.41 2.86 32.19
N GLY A 520 -55.90 1.86 32.90
CA GLY A 520 -55.51 1.73 34.30
C GLY A 520 -55.88 0.30 34.75
N LEU A 521 -55.01 -0.30 35.57
CA LEU A 521 -55.27 -1.39 36.54
C LEU A 521 -55.17 -2.88 36.10
N ASP A 522 -54.23 -3.53 36.81
CA ASP A 522 -54.34 -4.75 37.63
C ASP A 522 -54.34 -6.18 37.08
N GLY A 523 -53.53 -6.99 37.79
CA GLY A 523 -53.70 -8.42 38.07
C GLY A 523 -52.78 -9.34 37.25
N GLY A 524 -51.85 -10.13 37.78
CA GLY A 524 -51.69 -10.70 39.12
C GLY A 524 -51.83 -12.23 39.10
N ALA A 525 -50.82 -12.93 39.63
CA ALA A 525 -50.71 -14.38 39.93
C ALA A 525 -50.52 -15.32 38.71
N GLY A 526 -49.51 -16.22 38.68
CA GLY A 526 -49.19 -17.32 39.62
C GLY A 526 -49.39 -18.64 38.83
N VAL A 527 -48.76 -19.80 39.01
CA VAL A 527 -47.92 -20.45 40.03
C VAL A 527 -47.38 -21.76 39.38
N ASP A 528 -46.30 -22.33 39.93
CA ASP A 528 -45.88 -23.76 39.92
C ASP A 528 -45.52 -24.43 38.57
N GLY A 529 -44.50 -25.29 38.43
CA GLY A 529 -43.76 -26.13 39.38
C GLY A 529 -43.67 -27.55 38.77
N GLY A 530 -42.48 -28.17 38.74
CA GLY A 530 -42.36 -29.61 38.41
C GLY A 530 -41.14 -30.01 37.59
N ALA A 531 -40.14 -30.60 38.27
CA ALA A 531 -39.07 -31.41 37.71
C ALA A 531 -39.47 -32.92 37.72
N PRO A 532 -38.58 -33.90 37.48
CA PRO A 532 -38.32 -34.52 36.17
C PRO A 532 -38.52 -36.06 36.16
N ASP A 533 -38.58 -36.66 34.98
CA ASP A 533 -38.39 -38.09 34.70
C ASP A 533 -37.75 -38.18 33.29
N GLY A 534 -36.82 -39.07 32.91
CA GLY A 534 -36.41 -40.37 33.42
C GLY A 534 -36.31 -41.34 32.23
N GLY A 535 -35.15 -42.00 32.05
CA GLY A 535 -34.92 -43.12 31.10
C GLY A 535 -34.34 -42.69 29.74
N GLY A 536 -33.33 -43.33 29.16
CA GLY A 536 -32.81 -44.69 29.32
C GLY A 536 -32.57 -45.28 27.92
N ASP A 537 -31.55 -46.13 27.78
CA ASP A 537 -31.11 -46.87 26.58
C ASP A 537 -30.12 -46.10 25.65
N GLY A 538 -28.86 -46.50 25.44
CA GLY A 538 -28.19 -47.77 25.67
C GLY A 538 -27.94 -48.48 24.33
N CYS A 539 -26.75 -48.31 23.75
CA CYS A 539 -26.15 -49.31 22.85
C CYS A 539 -24.63 -49.10 22.69
N SER A 540 -23.87 -50.01 23.30
CA SER A 540 -22.44 -50.23 23.11
C SER A 540 -22.17 -51.17 21.94
N CYS A 541 -21.01 -51.11 21.28
CA CYS A 541 -20.21 -52.28 20.88
C CYS A 541 -18.77 -51.89 20.50
N ARG A 542 -17.82 -52.75 20.88
CA ARG A 542 -16.35 -52.60 20.88
C ARG A 542 -15.66 -53.15 19.61
N ALA A 543 -14.58 -52.46 19.21
CA ALA A 543 -13.19 -52.88 18.90
C ALA A 543 -12.79 -54.14 18.07
N ALA A 544 -11.82 -53.86 17.16
CA ALA A 544 -10.56 -54.57 16.77
C ALA A 544 -10.57 -55.57 15.57
N PRO A 545 -9.41 -55.88 14.91
CA PRO A 545 -8.21 -55.09 14.51
C PRO A 545 -7.75 -55.32 13.01
N SER A 546 -6.61 -54.70 12.64
CA SER A 546 -5.79 -54.60 11.38
C SER A 546 -5.40 -55.92 10.66
N PRO A 547 -4.86 -56.00 9.40
CA PRO A 547 -3.66 -55.28 8.86
C PRO A 547 -3.48 -55.02 7.33
N GLY A 548 -2.54 -54.10 7.00
CA GLY A 548 -1.51 -54.21 5.92
C GLY A 548 -1.86 -54.12 4.42
N GLY A 549 -1.21 -53.21 3.67
CA GLY A 549 -1.09 -53.28 2.20
C GLY A 549 -0.62 -51.98 1.52
N ALA A 550 0.45 -52.07 0.71
CA ALA A 550 1.23 -51.00 0.07
C ALA A 550 0.52 -50.27 -1.12
N PRO A 551 1.10 -49.18 -1.70
CA PRO A 551 0.37 -48.17 -2.47
C PRO A 551 0.29 -48.47 -3.98
N TRP A 552 -0.77 -47.98 -4.61
CA TRP A 552 -0.94 -47.97 -6.07
C TRP A 552 -0.58 -46.59 -6.65
N LEU A 553 0.36 -46.59 -7.60
CA LEU A 553 0.61 -45.50 -8.54
C LEU A 553 -0.60 -45.31 -9.46
N LEU A 554 -1.07 -44.07 -9.59
CA LEU A 554 -1.98 -43.65 -10.66
C LEU A 554 -1.29 -42.53 -11.46
N LEU A 555 -0.87 -42.87 -12.68
CA LEU A 555 -0.62 -41.92 -13.76
C LEU A 555 -1.94 -41.23 -14.11
N LEU A 556 -1.97 -39.90 -14.07
CA LEU A 556 -2.89 -39.11 -14.89
C LEU A 556 -2.06 -38.28 -15.88
N GLY A 557 -2.23 -38.58 -17.16
CA GLY A 557 -1.72 -37.76 -18.25
C GLY A 557 -2.52 -36.48 -18.37
N LEU A 558 -1.82 -35.34 -18.33
CA LEU A 558 -2.39 -34.04 -18.64
C LEU A 558 -2.24 -33.77 -20.15
N LEU A 559 -3.38 -33.61 -20.83
CA LEU A 559 -3.47 -33.04 -22.17
C LEU A 559 -3.17 -31.54 -22.10
N VAL A 560 -1.97 -31.14 -22.52
CA VAL A 560 -1.63 -29.73 -22.72
C VAL A 560 -2.31 -29.24 -24.00
N GLY A 561 -3.33 -28.40 -23.84
CA GLY A 561 -3.89 -27.61 -24.93
C GLY A 561 -2.97 -26.41 -25.21
N LEU A 562 -2.24 -26.45 -26.32
CA LEU A 562 -1.52 -25.28 -26.85
C LEU A 562 -2.52 -24.17 -27.20
N ARG A 563 -2.60 -23.12 -26.37
CA ARG A 563 -3.16 -21.83 -26.79
C ARG A 563 -2.08 -21.08 -27.57
N THR A 564 -2.20 -21.06 -28.90
CA THR A 564 -1.41 -20.18 -29.74
C THR A 564 -2.00 -18.76 -29.67
N ARG A 565 -1.26 -17.79 -29.12
CA ARG A 565 -1.60 -16.36 -29.25
C ARG A 565 -1.49 -16.00 -30.74
N ARG A 566 -2.63 -15.76 -31.39
CA ARG A 566 -2.68 -15.21 -32.75
C ARG A 566 -2.44 -13.70 -32.65
N ALA A 567 -1.18 -13.29 -32.82
CA ALA A 567 -0.86 -11.89 -33.09
C ALA A 567 -1.58 -11.44 -34.38
N SER A 568 -2.55 -10.52 -34.28
CA SER A 568 -3.18 -9.90 -35.44
C SER A 568 -2.20 -8.93 -36.10
N ARG A 569 -1.36 -9.45 -37.01
CA ARG A 569 -0.48 -8.62 -37.85
C ARG A 569 -1.31 -7.83 -38.87
N ARG A 570 -1.49 -6.52 -38.65
CA ARG A 570 -1.70 -5.57 -39.75
C ARG A 570 -0.32 -5.22 -40.34
N ARG A 571 -0.08 -5.63 -41.59
CA ARG A 571 1.09 -5.20 -42.37
C ARG A 571 0.89 -3.74 -42.82
N PRO A 572 1.89 -2.85 -42.70
CA PRO A 572 1.91 -1.62 -43.49
C PRO A 572 2.30 -1.96 -44.93
N SER A 573 1.56 -1.40 -45.88
CA SER A 573 1.85 -1.47 -47.32
C SER A 573 3.10 -0.66 -47.65
N ALA A 574 4.13 -1.31 -48.19
CA ALA A 574 5.27 -0.64 -48.80
C ALA A 574 4.87 -0.02 -50.17
N PRO A 575 5.39 1.16 -50.54
CA PRO A 575 5.27 1.66 -51.90
C PRO A 575 6.31 0.97 -52.81
N ARG A 576 5.92 0.69 -54.05
CA ARG A 576 6.79 0.28 -55.17
C ARG A 576 6.58 1.25 -56.34
N PRO A 577 7.52 1.25 -57.28
CA PRO A 577 8.86 1.86 -57.23
C PRO A 577 8.83 3.36 -57.56
#